data_AF-A0A2T4CGL4-F1
#
_entry.id   AF-A0A2T4CGL4-F1
#
_cell.length_a   1.000
_cell.length_b   1.000
_cell.length_c   1.000
_cell.angle_alpha   90.00
_cell.angle_beta   90.00
_cell.angle_gamma   90.00
#
_symmetry.space_group_name_H-M   'P 1'
#
loop_
_entity.id
_entity.type
_entity.pdbx_description
1 polymer ?
#
loop_
_entity_poly.entity_id
_entity_poly.type
_entity_poly.pdbx_seq_one_letter_code
_entity_poly.pdbx_strand_id
1 'polypeptide(L)'
;MVAAVKQLKENGAGVSETLQILQTDNPDCHLLPRDIYNARAAINRNPQKVATGLAENRPAIYTKPLQSPEDRIRSELRRELAKARDDLKKLEEEKQKEIDDLKAKMAEKDKLIEKFEMFIDICNGRVILQRERLAGPEGGAAAG
;
A
#
# COMPACT_ATOMS: atom_id res chain seq x y z
N MET A 1 -14.89 -49.48 15.82
CA MET A 1 -13.75 -49.04 14.97
C MET A 1 -12.63 -48.38 15.79
N VAL A 2 -12.80 -47.15 16.33
CA VAL A 2 -11.72 -46.45 17.09
C VAL A 2 -11.20 -47.22 18.31
N ALA A 3 -12.07 -47.89 19.07
CA ALA A 3 -11.66 -48.70 20.23
C ALA A 3 -10.77 -49.90 19.83
N ALA A 4 -11.11 -50.60 18.74
CA ALA A 4 -10.32 -51.70 18.21
C ALA A 4 -8.95 -51.22 17.67
N VAL A 5 -8.92 -50.07 17.00
CA VAL A 5 -7.66 -49.41 16.58
C VAL A 5 -6.78 -49.03 17.78
N LYS A 6 -7.39 -48.63 18.90
CA LYS A 6 -6.66 -48.30 20.14
C LYS A 6 -5.97 -49.53 20.73
N GLN A 7 -6.70 -50.64 20.87
CA GLN A 7 -6.16 -51.90 21.38
C GLN A 7 -5.03 -52.43 20.49
N LEU A 8 -5.21 -52.44 19.17
CA LEU A 8 -4.18 -52.90 18.24
C LEU A 8 -2.93 -52.02 18.26
N LYS A 9 -3.09 -50.71 18.45
CA LYS A 9 -1.97 -49.78 18.64
C LYS A 9 -1.22 -50.04 19.96
N GLU A 10 -1.93 -50.31 21.06
CA GLU A 10 -1.33 -50.64 22.36
C GLU A 10 -0.58 -51.98 22.30
N ASN A 11 -1.05 -52.92 21.48
CA ASN A 11 -0.38 -54.19 21.20
C ASN A 11 0.81 -54.07 20.21
N GLY A 12 1.15 -52.86 19.75
CA GLY A 12 2.31 -52.59 18.90
C GLY A 12 2.09 -52.76 17.39
N ALA A 13 0.86 -53.05 16.93
CA ALA A 13 0.60 -53.31 15.52
C ALA A 13 0.84 -52.06 14.62
N GLY A 14 1.34 -52.28 13.41
CA GLY A 14 1.49 -51.25 12.39
C GLY A 14 0.16 -50.77 11.80
N VAL A 15 0.15 -49.65 11.04
CA VAL A 15 -1.09 -49.14 10.40
C VAL A 15 -1.65 -50.13 9.37
N SER A 16 -0.78 -50.71 8.54
CA SER A 16 -1.16 -51.70 7.52
C SER A 16 -1.68 -52.99 8.15
N GLU A 17 -1.04 -53.43 9.22
CA GLU A 17 -1.43 -54.63 9.98
C GLU A 17 -2.78 -54.42 10.68
N THR A 18 -2.97 -53.27 11.31
CA THR A 18 -4.26 -52.90 11.93
C THR A 18 -5.39 -52.90 10.90
N LEU A 19 -5.14 -52.39 9.70
CA LEU A 19 -6.13 -52.38 8.62
C LEU A 19 -6.52 -53.80 8.21
N GLN A 20 -5.52 -54.66 7.98
CA GLN A 20 -5.74 -56.03 7.56
C GLN A 20 -6.51 -56.84 8.61
N ILE A 21 -6.18 -56.69 9.89
CA ILE A 21 -6.90 -57.34 10.99
C ILE A 21 -8.37 -56.88 11.01
N LEU A 22 -8.61 -55.57 10.95
CA LEU A 22 -9.98 -55.03 11.00
C LEU A 22 -10.83 -55.43 9.80
N GLN A 23 -10.24 -55.52 8.61
CA GLN A 23 -10.93 -56.01 7.41
C GLN A 23 -11.18 -57.52 7.46
N THR A 24 -10.31 -58.29 8.12
CA THR A 24 -10.50 -59.73 8.32
C THR A 24 -11.61 -60.01 9.33
N ASP A 25 -11.62 -59.27 10.43
CA ASP A 25 -12.62 -59.41 11.50
C ASP A 25 -14.00 -58.88 11.07
N ASN A 26 -14.04 -57.91 10.14
CA ASN A 26 -15.26 -57.28 9.64
C ASN A 26 -15.19 -57.08 8.12
N PRO A 27 -15.46 -58.14 7.32
CA PRO A 27 -15.31 -58.09 5.87
C PRO A 27 -16.26 -57.10 5.17
N ASP A 28 -17.40 -56.78 5.79
CA ASP A 28 -18.36 -55.79 5.27
C ASP A 28 -17.90 -54.34 5.47
N CYS A 29 -16.84 -54.12 6.25
CA CYS A 29 -16.32 -52.80 6.55
C CYS A 29 -15.12 -52.48 5.65
N HIS A 30 -15.38 -51.77 4.55
CA HIS A 30 -14.35 -51.32 3.61
C HIS A 30 -13.56 -50.11 4.14
N LEU A 31 -12.77 -50.32 5.19
CA LEU A 31 -11.87 -49.33 5.74
C LEU A 31 -10.71 -49.06 4.79
N LEU A 32 -10.25 -47.81 4.74
CA LEU A 32 -9.02 -47.41 4.05
C LEU A 32 -7.88 -47.19 5.06
N PRO A 33 -6.61 -47.28 4.63
CA PRO A 33 -5.47 -46.94 5.49
C PRO A 33 -5.61 -45.55 6.15
N ARG A 34 -6.18 -44.59 5.42
CA ARG A 34 -6.47 -43.24 5.91
C ARG A 34 -7.36 -43.23 7.15
N ASP A 35 -8.34 -44.13 7.23
CA ASP A 35 -9.27 -44.19 8.35
C ASP A 35 -8.57 -44.66 9.62
N ILE A 36 -7.60 -45.57 9.47
CA ILE A 36 -6.75 -46.02 10.57
C ILE A 36 -5.83 -44.89 11.04
N TYR A 37 -5.25 -44.11 10.13
CA TYR A 37 -4.48 -42.92 10.48
C TYR A 37 -5.32 -41.89 11.25
N ASN A 38 -6.53 -41.61 10.77
CA ASN A 38 -7.46 -40.68 11.41
C ASN A 38 -7.86 -41.17 12.81
N ALA A 39 -8.16 -42.46 12.96
CA ALA A 39 -8.47 -43.07 14.25
C ALA A 39 -7.29 -42.99 15.23
N ARG A 40 -6.06 -43.28 14.79
CA ARG A 40 -4.85 -43.14 15.63
C ARG A 40 -4.58 -41.69 16.03
N ALA A 41 -4.80 -40.74 15.11
CA ALA A 41 -4.68 -39.33 15.40
C ALA A 41 -5.73 -38.86 16.40
N ALA A 42 -6.97 -39.34 16.29
CA ALA A 42 -8.03 -39.07 17.26
C ALA A 42 -7.71 -39.63 18.64
N ILE A 43 -7.17 -40.85 18.72
CA ILE A 43 -6.71 -41.47 19.98
C ILE A 43 -5.60 -40.65 20.66
N ASN A 44 -4.71 -40.05 19.87
CA ASN A 44 -3.60 -39.22 20.37
C ASN A 44 -4.02 -37.78 20.73
N ARG A 45 -5.21 -37.33 20.33
CA ARG A 45 -5.69 -35.99 20.65
C ARG A 45 -6.21 -35.96 22.08
N ASN A 46 -5.74 -34.97 22.84
CA ASN A 46 -6.12 -34.77 24.23
C ASN A 46 -7.63 -34.38 24.31
N PRO A 47 -8.49 -35.15 25.00
CA PRO A 47 -9.94 -34.91 25.01
C PRO A 47 -10.33 -33.53 25.55
N GLN A 48 -9.50 -32.93 26.41
CA GLN A 48 -9.73 -31.59 26.95
C GLN A 48 -9.66 -30.47 25.89
N LYS A 49 -8.98 -30.66 24.76
CA LYS A 49 -8.87 -29.65 23.69
C LYS A 49 -10.04 -29.66 22.70
N VAL A 50 -10.94 -30.64 22.80
CA VAL A 50 -11.98 -30.92 21.79
C VAL A 50 -13.38 -30.50 22.25
N ALA A 51 -13.58 -30.31 23.57
CA ALA A 51 -14.86 -29.89 24.14
C ALA A 51 -15.33 -28.50 23.68
N THR A 52 -14.47 -27.67 23.09
CA THR A 52 -14.82 -26.32 22.61
C THR A 52 -15.29 -26.26 21.16
N GLY A 53 -15.39 -27.39 20.43
CA GLY A 53 -15.68 -27.38 18.99
C GLY A 53 -16.71 -28.38 18.46
N LEU A 54 -17.21 -29.32 19.26
CA LEU A 54 -18.27 -30.24 18.83
C LEU A 54 -19.65 -29.74 19.29
N ALA A 55 -20.12 -28.67 18.64
CA ALA A 55 -21.55 -28.51 18.45
C ALA A 55 -21.92 -29.32 17.19
N GLU A 56 -22.77 -30.33 17.39
CA GLU A 56 -23.18 -31.36 16.44
C GLU A 56 -23.93 -30.79 15.21
N ASN A 57 -23.80 -31.50 14.07
CA ASN A 57 -24.69 -31.45 12.89
C ASN A 57 -24.92 -30.09 12.19
N ARG A 58 -23.87 -29.49 11.62
CA ARG A 58 -24.02 -28.68 10.39
C ARG A 58 -23.09 -29.17 9.30
N PRO A 59 -23.56 -29.33 8.05
CA PRO A 59 -22.66 -29.58 6.93
C PRO A 59 -21.66 -28.42 6.86
N ALA A 60 -20.38 -28.74 6.79
CA ALA A 60 -19.29 -27.79 6.66
C ALA A 60 -19.29 -27.18 5.25
N ILE A 61 -20.29 -26.35 4.94
CA ILE A 61 -20.17 -25.34 3.90
C ILE A 61 -19.07 -24.40 4.40
N TYR A 62 -18.11 -24.04 3.54
CA TYR A 62 -17.10 -23.02 3.81
C TYR A 62 -17.82 -21.74 4.20
N THR A 63 -18.05 -21.56 5.49
CA THR A 63 -18.66 -20.37 6.04
C THR A 63 -17.48 -19.44 6.18
N LYS A 64 -17.37 -18.45 5.27
CA LYS A 64 -16.36 -17.40 5.40
C LYS A 64 -16.46 -16.88 6.84
N PRO A 65 -15.35 -16.86 7.60
CA PRO A 65 -15.38 -16.32 8.96
C PRO A 65 -16.04 -14.94 8.92
N LEU A 66 -17.00 -14.71 9.84
CA LEU A 66 -17.56 -13.37 10.02
C LEU A 66 -16.39 -12.42 10.22
N GLN A 67 -16.29 -11.40 9.37
CA GLN A 67 -15.20 -10.43 9.45
C GLN A 67 -15.18 -9.85 10.86
N SER A 68 -14.04 -10.00 11.54
CA SER A 68 -13.84 -9.41 12.85
C SER A 68 -14.01 -7.89 12.75
N PRO A 69 -14.49 -7.21 13.81
CA PRO A 69 -14.43 -5.75 13.89
C PRO A 69 -13.05 -5.19 13.53
N GLU A 70 -11.97 -5.91 13.88
CA GLU A 70 -10.60 -5.55 13.54
C GLU A 70 -10.33 -5.60 12.02
N ASP A 71 -10.91 -6.55 11.30
CA ASP A 71 -10.75 -6.65 9.85
C ASP A 71 -11.49 -5.51 9.12
N ARG A 72 -12.63 -5.07 9.68
CA ARG A 72 -13.35 -3.89 9.18
C ARG A 72 -12.52 -2.63 9.36
N ILE A 73 -12.01 -2.39 10.57
CA ILE A 73 -11.14 -1.25 10.88
C ILE A 73 -9.91 -1.26 9.96
N ARG A 74 -9.27 -2.42 9.76
CA ARG A 74 -8.11 -2.52 8.85
C ARG A 74 -8.47 -2.17 7.40
N SER A 75 -9.66 -2.54 6.94
CA SER A 75 -10.14 -2.20 5.60
C SER A 75 -10.43 -0.71 5.44
N GLU A 76 -11.02 -0.08 6.45
CA GLU A 76 -11.30 1.36 6.49
C GLU A 76 -10.01 2.16 6.51
N LEU A 77 -9.07 1.80 7.39
CA LEU A 77 -7.75 2.43 7.47
C LEU A 77 -6.98 2.33 6.14
N ARG A 78 -7.02 1.18 5.46
CA ARG A 78 -6.39 1.04 4.13
C ARG A 78 -7.02 1.96 3.10
N ARG A 79 -8.35 2.10 3.13
CA ARG A 79 -9.08 2.99 2.22
C ARG A 79 -8.76 4.46 2.51
N GLU A 80 -8.73 4.85 3.78
CA GLU A 80 -8.38 6.21 4.18
C GLU A 80 -6.93 6.55 3.84
N LEU A 81 -6.00 5.62 4.05
CA LEU A 81 -4.59 5.81 3.70
C LEU A 81 -4.41 5.95 2.18
N ALA A 82 -5.10 5.13 1.39
CA ALA A 82 -5.11 5.27 -0.07
C ALA A 82 -5.64 6.64 -0.50
N LYS A 83 -6.78 7.07 0.07
CA LYS A 83 -7.35 8.39 -0.20
C LYS A 83 -6.38 9.52 0.18
N ALA A 84 -5.77 9.46 1.36
CA ALA A 84 -4.82 10.48 1.81
C ALA A 84 -3.59 10.59 0.89
N ARG A 85 -3.11 9.46 0.35
CA ARG A 85 -2.02 9.46 -0.65
C ARG A 85 -2.45 10.10 -1.97
N ASP A 86 -3.64 9.79 -2.45
CA ASP A 86 -4.17 10.38 -3.68
C ASP A 86 -4.39 11.89 -3.54
N ASP A 87 -4.92 12.33 -2.40
CA ASP A 87 -5.14 13.75 -2.10
C ASP A 87 -3.81 14.51 -1.99
N LEU A 88 -2.80 13.90 -1.35
CA LEU A 88 -1.45 14.47 -1.28
C LEU A 88 -0.84 14.61 -2.67
N LYS A 89 -0.94 13.57 -3.51
CA LYS A 89 -0.40 13.60 -4.87
C LYS A 89 -1.05 14.70 -5.72
N LYS A 90 -2.38 14.85 -5.65
CA LYS A 90 -3.09 15.94 -6.34
C LYS A 90 -2.61 17.31 -5.88
N LEU A 91 -2.42 17.48 -4.58
CA LEU A 91 -1.96 18.74 -4.01
C LEU A 91 -0.52 19.08 -4.44
N GLU A 92 0.35 18.06 -4.55
CA GLU A 92 1.69 18.23 -5.11
C GLU A 92 1.66 18.62 -6.60
N GLU A 93 0.79 17.98 -7.40
CA GLU A 93 0.61 18.30 -8.82
C GLU A 93 0.07 19.73 -9.03
N GLU A 94 -0.92 20.15 -8.23
CA GLU A 94 -1.47 21.51 -8.25
C GLU A 94 -0.41 22.55 -7.86
N LYS A 95 0.35 22.29 -6.80
CA LYS A 95 1.45 23.18 -6.37
C LYS A 95 2.54 23.29 -7.42
N GLN A 96 2.92 22.17 -8.04
CA GLN A 96 3.95 22.18 -9.08
C GLN A 96 3.50 23.01 -10.27
N LYS A 97 2.23 22.87 -10.68
CA LYS A 97 1.65 23.72 -11.74
C LYS A 97 1.66 25.20 -11.37
N GLU A 98 1.29 25.55 -10.14
CA GLU A 98 1.33 26.94 -9.68
C GLU A 98 2.76 27.50 -9.67
N ILE A 99 3.74 26.70 -9.23
CA ILE A 99 5.15 27.07 -9.26
C ILE A 99 5.62 27.34 -10.70
N ASP A 100 5.24 26.49 -11.65
CA ASP A 100 5.66 26.63 -13.04
C ASP A 100 4.99 27.85 -13.71
N ASP A 101 3.72 28.11 -13.41
CA ASP A 101 3.02 29.33 -13.84
C ASP A 101 3.68 30.60 -13.26
N LEU A 102 4.09 30.57 -11.99
CA LEU A 102 4.79 31.69 -11.35
C LEU A 102 6.19 31.91 -11.97
N LYS A 103 6.95 30.84 -12.23
CA LYS A 103 8.25 30.93 -12.91
C LYS A 103 8.10 31.53 -14.31
N ALA A 104 7.09 31.11 -15.06
CA ALA A 104 6.81 31.67 -16.39
C ALA A 104 6.52 33.18 -16.32
N LYS A 105 5.71 33.62 -15.35
CA LYS A 105 5.44 35.05 -15.11
C LYS A 105 6.69 35.83 -14.73
N MET A 106 7.59 35.26 -13.93
CA MET A 106 8.87 35.92 -13.63
C MET A 106 9.71 36.10 -14.89
N ALA A 107 9.86 35.05 -15.70
CA ALA A 107 10.63 35.13 -16.94
C ALA A 107 10.06 36.15 -17.94
N GLU A 108 8.74 36.32 -17.99
CA GLU A 108 8.10 37.37 -18.79
C GLU A 108 8.39 38.77 -18.24
N LYS A 109 8.32 38.94 -16.92
CA LYS A 109 8.65 40.21 -16.25
C LYS A 109 10.13 40.58 -16.44
N ASP A 110 11.04 39.62 -16.35
CA ASP A 110 12.47 39.86 -16.57
C ASP A 110 12.75 40.38 -17.99
N LYS A 111 12.12 39.77 -19.01
CA LYS A 111 12.19 40.27 -20.40
C LYS A 111 11.63 41.68 -20.55
N LEU A 112 10.59 42.00 -19.80
CA LEU A 112 10.00 43.33 -19.83
C LEU A 112 10.93 44.36 -19.16
N ILE A 113 11.55 43.99 -18.04
CA ILE A 113 12.55 44.81 -17.35
C ILE A 113 13.73 45.08 -18.27
N GLU A 114 14.27 44.05 -18.95
CA GLU A 114 15.38 44.21 -19.90
C GLU A 114 15.04 45.23 -21.01
N LYS A 115 13.82 45.17 -21.55
CA LYS A 115 13.34 46.16 -22.54
C LYS A 115 13.25 47.56 -21.96
N PHE A 116 12.81 47.70 -20.71
CA PHE A 116 12.77 49.00 -20.04
C PHE A 116 14.17 49.54 -19.75
N GLU A 117 15.11 48.69 -19.34
CA GLU A 117 16.51 49.05 -19.13
C GLU A 117 17.14 49.55 -20.44
N MET A 118 16.98 48.81 -21.53
CA MET A 118 17.42 49.25 -22.86
C MET A 118 16.80 50.60 -23.26
N PHE A 119 15.51 50.81 -22.98
CA PHE A 119 14.85 52.07 -23.27
C PHE A 119 15.42 53.23 -22.44
N ILE A 120 15.66 53.00 -21.14
CA ILE A 120 16.27 53.98 -20.23
C ILE A 120 17.67 54.36 -20.73
N ASP A 121 18.49 53.39 -21.12
CA ASP A 121 19.84 53.64 -21.65
C ASP A 121 19.82 54.52 -22.89
N ILE A 122 18.89 54.25 -23.82
CA ILE A 122 18.70 55.08 -25.03
C ILE A 122 18.30 56.51 -24.64
N CYS A 123 17.39 56.66 -23.67
CA CYS A 123 16.96 57.98 -23.20
C CYS A 123 18.11 58.74 -22.54
N ASN A 124 18.88 58.09 -21.69
CA ASN A 124 20.05 58.66 -21.03
C ASN A 124 21.10 59.09 -22.04
N GLY A 125 21.40 58.26 -23.05
CA GLY A 125 22.34 58.61 -24.12
C GLY A 125 21.90 59.84 -24.91
N ARG A 126 20.61 59.98 -25.23
CA ARG A 126 20.08 61.17 -25.91
C ARG A 126 20.20 62.42 -25.05
N VAL A 127 19.90 62.32 -23.76
CA VAL A 127 20.03 63.45 -22.81
C VAL A 127 21.49 63.89 -22.70
N ILE A 128 22.44 62.97 -22.63
CA ILE A 128 23.88 63.28 -22.59
C ILE A 128 24.30 64.01 -23.87
N LEU A 129 23.98 63.46 -25.06
CA LEU A 129 24.31 64.10 -26.34
C LEU A 129 23.69 65.49 -26.48
N GLN A 130 22.46 65.67 -26.00
CA GLN A 130 21.79 66.97 -26.04
C GLN A 130 22.43 67.95 -25.06
N ARG A 131 22.84 67.50 -23.87
CA ARG A 131 23.62 68.31 -22.91
C ARG A 131 24.96 68.71 -23.50
N GLU A 132 25.70 67.83 -24.15
CA GLU A 132 26.98 68.14 -24.79
C GLU A 132 26.83 69.16 -25.92
N ARG A 133 25.78 69.02 -26.76
CA ARG A 133 25.46 70.01 -27.80
C ARG A 133 25.11 71.37 -27.24
N LEU A 134 24.34 71.42 -26.15
CA LEU A 134 23.97 72.67 -25.48
C LEU A 134 25.12 73.27 -24.68
N ALA A 135 26.08 72.46 -24.21
CA ALA A 135 27.25 72.92 -23.48
C ALA A 135 28.22 73.70 -24.38
N GLY A 136 28.32 73.37 -25.68
CA GLY A 136 29.12 74.12 -26.66
C GLY A 136 30.61 74.31 -26.29
N PRO A 137 31.45 74.96 -27.12
CA PRO A 137 32.86 75.24 -26.80
C PRO A 137 33.06 76.30 -25.71
N GLU A 138 32.01 76.74 -25.00
CA GLU A 138 32.05 77.90 -24.12
C GLU A 138 31.97 77.54 -22.63
N GLY A 139 32.71 76.51 -22.23
CA GLY A 139 33.10 76.34 -20.82
C GLY A 139 34.18 77.32 -20.35
N GLY A 140 34.52 78.34 -21.15
CA GLY A 140 35.69 79.18 -20.93
C GLY A 140 35.55 80.62 -21.41
N ALA A 141 34.39 81.27 -21.26
CA ALA A 141 34.29 82.73 -21.31
C ALA A 141 32.89 83.22 -20.86
N ALA A 142 32.68 83.35 -19.56
CA ALA A 142 31.69 84.28 -19.04
C ALA A 142 32.15 84.78 -17.65
N ALA A 143 33.13 85.68 -17.68
CA ALA A 143 33.23 86.75 -16.71
C ALA A 143 32.19 87.81 -17.12
N GLY A 144 31.42 88.32 -16.14
CA GLY A 144 30.43 89.38 -16.33
C GLY A 144 29.33 89.32 -15.29
#